data_AF-S4A5T5-F1
#
_entry.id   AF-S4A5T5-F1
#
_cell.length_a   1.000
_cell.length_b   1.000
_cell.length_c   1.000
_cell.angle_alpha   90.00
_cell.angle_beta   90.00
_cell.angle_gamma   90.00
#
_symmetry.space_group_name_H-M   'P 1'
#
loop_
_entity.id
_entity.type
_entity.pdbx_description
1 polymer ?
#
loop_
_entity_poly.entity_id
_entity_poly.type
_entity_poly.pdbx_seq_one_letter_code
_entity_poly.pdbx_strand_id
1 'polypeptide(L)'
;MYSDDVDSTLLANGTVDAGLSVRTRGRTRVALHRIDVPAGADSGWHYHPGPVIAVVASGTVTRTLADGTVQTTGAGGVIVELEGPDRVHHFHNYGPRPLTIYALYLPPADAPLFCPAPAPDQTPGPDRPDSEPGSR
;
A
#
# COMPACT_ATOMS: atom_id res chain seq x y z
N MET A 1 29.01 -11.66 -0.50
CA MET A 1 29.50 -10.82 -1.62
C MET A 1 29.15 -11.55 -2.90
N TYR A 2 28.49 -10.89 -3.84
CA TYR A 2 28.41 -11.40 -5.20
C TYR A 2 29.81 -11.39 -5.83
N SER A 3 30.10 -12.28 -6.78
CA SER A 3 31.39 -12.26 -7.51
C SER A 3 31.54 -10.97 -8.32
N ASP A 4 32.77 -10.63 -8.69
CA ASP A 4 33.10 -9.42 -9.44
C ASP A 4 32.43 -9.34 -10.84
N ASP A 5 31.85 -10.45 -11.33
CA ASP A 5 31.09 -10.54 -12.59
C ASP A 5 29.55 -10.40 -12.43
N VAL A 6 29.06 -9.97 -11.27
CA VAL A 6 27.61 -9.79 -11.02
C VAL A 6 27.28 -8.34 -10.70
N ASP A 7 26.59 -7.68 -11.62
CA ASP A 7 26.01 -6.35 -11.41
C ASP A 7 24.68 -6.43 -10.67
N SER A 8 24.46 -5.49 -9.75
CA SER A 8 23.19 -5.33 -9.04
C SER A 8 22.76 -3.87 -9.02
N THR A 9 21.44 -3.63 -9.14
CA THR A 9 20.86 -2.30 -9.01
C THR A 9 19.84 -2.31 -7.88
N LEU A 10 20.01 -1.43 -6.91
CA LEU A 10 19.03 -1.21 -5.86
C LEU A 10 17.86 -0.40 -6.41
N LEU A 11 16.68 -1.02 -6.48
CA LEU A 11 15.47 -0.34 -6.94
C LEU A 11 14.77 0.45 -5.82
N ALA A 12 14.72 -0.12 -4.61
CA ALA A 12 14.17 0.50 -3.42
C ALA A 12 14.75 -0.14 -2.16
N ASN A 13 14.87 0.64 -1.09
CA ASN A 13 15.26 0.16 0.23
C ASN A 13 14.31 0.71 1.28
N GLY A 14 13.87 -0.13 2.22
CA GLY A 14 13.01 0.27 3.30
C GLY A 14 13.14 -0.62 4.51
N THR A 15 12.72 -0.11 5.66
CA THR A 15 12.75 -0.82 6.94
C THR A 15 11.35 -0.94 7.51
N VAL A 16 11.08 -2.09 8.11
CA VAL A 16 9.94 -2.31 8.99
C VAL A 16 10.48 -2.55 10.39
N ASP A 17 9.99 -1.79 11.36
CA ASP A 17 10.49 -1.89 12.75
C ASP A 17 10.05 -3.20 13.42
N ALA A 18 8.88 -3.71 13.03
CA ALA A 18 8.38 -5.01 13.44
C ALA A 18 8.93 -6.14 12.55
N GLY A 19 8.99 -7.36 13.08
CA GLY A 19 9.32 -8.53 12.26
C GLY A 19 8.31 -8.74 11.13
N LEU A 20 8.79 -9.12 9.94
CA LEU A 20 7.97 -9.36 8.76
C LEU A 20 7.82 -10.87 8.48
N SER A 21 6.58 -11.36 8.38
CA SER A 21 6.28 -12.69 7.87
C SER A 21 5.25 -12.59 6.76
N VAL A 22 5.57 -13.17 5.60
CA VAL A 22 4.65 -13.25 4.46
C VAL A 22 4.45 -14.71 4.09
N ARG A 23 3.19 -15.11 4.00
CA ARG A 23 2.77 -16.48 3.72
C ARG A 23 1.74 -16.46 2.61
N THR A 24 1.91 -17.33 1.64
CA THR A 24 0.96 -17.53 0.54
C THR A 24 0.39 -18.95 0.61
N ARG A 25 -0.75 -19.16 -0.04
CA ARG A 25 -1.41 -20.46 -0.13
C ARG A 25 -1.36 -20.97 -1.56
N GLY A 26 -0.83 -22.18 -1.76
CA GLY A 26 -0.79 -22.84 -3.08
C GLY A 26 0.14 -22.16 -4.09
N ARG A 27 -0.19 -22.28 -5.38
CA ARG A 27 0.62 -21.69 -6.47
C ARG A 27 0.49 -20.17 -6.45
N THR A 28 1.62 -19.49 -6.35
CA THR A 28 1.71 -18.03 -6.24
C THR A 28 2.39 -17.44 -7.47
N ARG A 29 1.82 -16.39 -8.05
CA ARG A 29 2.50 -15.52 -9.02
C ARG A 29 3.22 -14.41 -8.27
N VAL A 30 4.44 -14.09 -8.68
CA VAL A 30 5.22 -12.98 -8.12
C VAL A 30 5.27 -11.88 -9.16
N ALA A 31 4.85 -10.67 -8.80
CA ALA A 31 4.90 -9.50 -9.68
C ALA A 31 5.44 -8.28 -8.93
N LEU A 32 6.47 -7.64 -9.46
CA LEU A 32 7.04 -6.41 -8.93
C LEU A 32 6.65 -5.24 -9.83
N HIS A 33 6.05 -4.20 -9.25
CA HIS A 33 5.68 -2.99 -9.97
C HIS A 33 6.33 -1.77 -9.33
N ARG A 34 6.83 -0.86 -10.16
CA ARG A 34 6.99 0.53 -9.79
C ARG A 34 5.65 1.23 -10.02
N ILE A 35 5.17 1.95 -9.02
CA ILE A 35 3.92 2.70 -9.05
C ILE A 35 4.27 4.15 -8.78
N ASP A 36 4.06 5.02 -9.77
CA ASP A 36 4.15 6.46 -9.61
C ASP A 36 2.74 7.02 -9.41
N VAL A 37 2.52 7.65 -8.26
CA VAL A 37 1.21 8.17 -7.85
C VAL A 37 1.27 9.69 -7.92
N PRO A 38 0.57 10.35 -8.87
CA PRO A 38 0.55 11.81 -8.99
C PRO A 38 0.09 12.50 -7.71
N ALA A 39 0.41 13.79 -7.58
CA ALA A 39 -0.11 14.62 -6.50
C ALA A 39 -1.65 14.65 -6.53
N GLY A 40 -2.28 14.41 -5.38
CA GLY A 40 -3.75 14.35 -5.23
C GLY A 40 -4.42 13.10 -5.80
N ALA A 41 -3.65 12.13 -6.30
CA ALA A 41 -4.23 10.89 -6.83
C ALA A 41 -4.66 9.93 -5.71
N ASP A 42 -5.74 9.22 -5.99
CA ASP A 42 -6.37 8.22 -5.13
C ASP A 42 -6.39 6.87 -5.87
N SER A 43 -6.16 5.77 -5.16
CA SER A 43 -6.16 4.42 -5.74
C SER A 43 -7.56 3.88 -6.03
N GLY A 44 -8.60 4.44 -5.41
CA GLY A 44 -9.89 3.81 -5.23
C GLY A 44 -9.84 2.68 -4.18
N TRP A 45 -11.01 2.34 -3.63
CA TRP A 45 -11.18 1.23 -2.70
C TRP A 45 -10.99 -0.12 -3.41
N HIS A 46 -10.15 -0.96 -2.84
CA HIS A 46 -9.84 -2.28 -3.37
C HIS A 46 -9.31 -3.22 -2.29
N TYR A 47 -9.18 -4.50 -2.63
CA TYR A 47 -8.46 -5.50 -1.84
C TYR A 47 -7.52 -6.33 -2.73
N HIS A 48 -6.61 -7.06 -2.11
CA HIS A 48 -5.68 -7.95 -2.81
C HIS A 48 -6.06 -9.44 -2.61
N PRO A 49 -6.07 -10.25 -3.68
CA PRO A 49 -6.24 -11.71 -3.58
C PRO A 49 -5.06 -12.45 -2.93
N GLY A 50 -3.92 -11.78 -2.75
CA GLY A 50 -2.72 -12.30 -2.09
C GLY A 50 -1.97 -11.18 -1.35
N PRO A 51 -0.93 -11.48 -0.56
CA PRO A 51 -0.20 -10.47 0.20
C PRO A 51 0.57 -9.49 -0.72
N VAL A 52 0.77 -8.27 -0.23
CA VAL A 52 1.61 -7.25 -0.87
C VAL A 52 2.67 -6.75 0.12
N ILE A 53 3.91 -6.65 -0.35
CA ILE A 53 4.99 -5.95 0.35
C ILE A 53 5.39 -4.77 -0.52
N ALA A 54 5.31 -3.55 0.01
CA ALA A 54 5.62 -2.36 -0.75
C ALA A 54 6.64 -1.48 -0.01
N VAL A 55 7.64 -0.98 -0.75
CA VAL A 55 8.59 0.02 -0.25
C VAL A 55 8.20 1.38 -0.81
N VAL A 56 8.01 2.37 0.07
CA VAL A 56 7.84 3.76 -0.35
C VAL A 56 9.21 4.31 -0.68
N ALA A 57 9.52 4.51 -1.96
CA ALA A 57 10.82 4.99 -2.40
C ALA A 57 10.93 6.53 -2.33
N SER A 58 9.82 7.23 -2.53
CA SER A 58 9.77 8.70 -2.45
C SER A 58 8.37 9.17 -2.04
N GLY A 59 8.28 10.34 -1.42
CA GLY A 59 7.01 10.92 -0.96
C GLY A 59 6.43 10.25 0.28
N THR A 60 5.12 10.43 0.48
CA THR A 60 4.36 9.87 1.61
C THR A 60 3.02 9.37 1.12
N VAL A 61 2.74 8.09 1.34
CA VAL A 61 1.44 7.49 1.04
C VAL A 61 0.57 7.51 2.29
N THR A 62 -0.71 7.85 2.13
CA THR A 62 -1.71 7.79 3.20
C THR A 62 -2.74 6.74 2.85
N ARG A 63 -2.88 5.70 3.69
CA ARG A 63 -3.85 4.61 3.51
C ARG A 63 -5.01 4.78 4.48
N THR A 64 -6.24 4.57 4.02
CA THR A 64 -7.40 4.34 4.90
C THR A 64 -7.81 2.88 4.80
N LEU A 65 -7.98 2.23 5.94
CA LEU A 65 -8.34 0.81 6.04
C LEU A 65 -9.85 0.63 6.20
N ALA A 66 -10.30 -0.63 6.13
CA ALA A 66 -11.71 -1.00 6.22
C ALA A 66 -12.41 -0.49 7.49
N ASP A 67 -11.69 -0.40 8.60
CA ASP A 67 -12.19 0.08 9.90
C ASP A 67 -12.10 1.61 10.08
N GLY A 68 -11.70 2.33 9.04
CA GLY A 68 -11.48 3.77 9.08
C GLY A 68 -10.12 4.20 9.63
N THR A 69 -9.26 3.27 10.06
CA THR A 69 -7.90 3.58 10.49
C THR A 69 -7.12 4.23 9.35
N VAL A 70 -6.47 5.36 9.64
CA VAL A 70 -5.58 6.05 8.70
C VAL A 70 -4.13 5.78 9.07
N GLN A 71 -3.35 5.34 8.09
CA GLN A 71 -1.92 5.06 8.24
C GLN A 71 -1.12 5.89 7.24
N THR A 72 0.00 6.47 7.67
CA THR A 72 0.92 7.18 6.78
C THR A 72 2.25 6.44 6.72
N THR A 73 2.83 6.37 5.53
CA THR A 73 4.15 5.76 5.33
C THR A 73 4.98 6.66 4.42
N GLY A 74 6.07 7.19 4.97
CA GLY A 74 7.02 8.02 4.24
C GLY A 74 8.08 7.19 3.52
N ALA A 75 8.89 7.87 2.70
CA ALA A 75 10.04 7.27 2.02
C ALA A 75 10.95 6.48 2.97
N GLY A 76 11.40 5.30 2.54
CA GLY A 76 12.15 4.34 3.36
C GLY A 76 11.28 3.47 4.27
N GLY A 77 9.97 3.74 4.35
CA GLY A 77 9.02 2.89 5.06
C GLY A 77 8.52 1.72 4.21
N VAL A 78 8.08 0.66 4.89
CA VAL A 78 7.51 -0.55 4.28
C VAL A 78 6.03 -0.67 4.63
N ILE A 79 5.24 -1.02 3.61
CA ILE A 79 3.83 -1.37 3.70
C ILE A 79 3.69 -2.88 3.55
N VAL A 80 2.83 -3.46 4.39
CA VAL A 80 2.40 -4.85 4.29
C VAL A 80 0.88 -4.88 4.25
N GLU A 81 0.33 -5.53 3.23
CA GLU A 81 -1.11 -5.73 3.06
C GLU A 81 -1.40 -7.23 3.00
N LEU A 82 -2.42 -7.64 3.74
CA LEU A 82 -2.85 -9.04 3.81
C LEU A 82 -3.93 -9.31 2.76
N GLU A 83 -4.03 -10.58 2.35
CA GLU A 83 -5.02 -11.02 1.38
C GLU A 83 -6.45 -11.04 1.94
N GLY A 84 -7.43 -10.81 1.07
CA GLY A 84 -8.84 -11.10 1.35
C GLY A 84 -9.80 -9.92 1.19
N PRO A 85 -11.10 -10.20 0.94
CA PRO A 85 -12.12 -9.18 0.71
C PRO A 85 -12.49 -8.40 1.98
N ASP A 86 -12.10 -8.85 3.16
CA ASP A 86 -12.23 -8.14 4.44
C ASP A 86 -11.12 -7.08 4.65
N ARG A 87 -10.12 -7.05 3.75
CA ARG A 87 -8.95 -6.15 3.80
C ARG A 87 -9.03 -5.00 2.80
N VAL A 88 -10.25 -4.51 2.57
CA VAL A 88 -10.45 -3.37 1.68
C VAL A 88 -9.73 -2.15 2.24
N HIS A 89 -9.03 -1.45 1.37
CA HIS A 89 -8.37 -0.19 1.69
C HIS A 89 -8.25 0.66 0.42
N HIS A 90 -7.87 1.90 0.60
CA HIS A 90 -7.41 2.77 -0.49
C HIS A 90 -6.20 3.57 -0.01
N PHE A 91 -5.43 4.09 -0.94
CA PHE A 91 -4.36 5.02 -0.65
C PHE A 91 -4.48 6.31 -1.44
N HIS A 92 -3.97 7.38 -0.85
CA HIS A 92 -3.97 8.72 -1.40
C HIS A 92 -2.59 9.38 -1.27
N ASN A 93 -2.21 10.15 -2.28
CA ASN A 93 -1.06 11.04 -2.23
C ASN A 93 -1.51 12.48 -1.94
N TYR A 94 -1.56 12.87 -0.66
CA TYR A 94 -1.93 14.25 -0.27
C TYR A 94 -0.79 15.25 -0.51
N GLY A 95 0.39 14.78 -0.89
CA GLY A 95 1.56 15.64 -1.10
C GLY A 95 1.47 16.44 -2.41
N PRO A 96 2.22 17.56 -2.51
CA PRO A 96 2.22 18.41 -3.71
C PRO A 96 3.07 17.84 -4.86
N ARG A 97 3.68 16.67 -4.70
CA ARG A 97 4.57 16.02 -5.68
C ARG A 97 4.18 14.56 -5.85
N PRO A 98 4.50 13.93 -7.00
CA PRO A 98 4.36 12.49 -7.14
C PRO A 98 5.14 11.72 -6.06
N LEU A 99 4.57 10.61 -5.61
CA LEU A 99 5.26 9.62 -4.78
C LEU A 99 5.53 8.36 -5.61
N THR A 100 6.56 7.60 -5.24
CA THR A 100 6.93 6.35 -5.91
C THR A 100 6.92 5.20 -4.91
N ILE A 101 6.26 4.10 -5.28
CA ILE A 101 6.17 2.86 -4.50
C ILE A 101 6.72 1.72 -5.37
N TYR A 102 7.51 0.83 -4.76
CA TYR A 102 7.84 -0.47 -5.36
C TYR A 102 7.05 -1.56 -4.63
N ALA A 103 6.06 -2.13 -5.29
CA ALA A 103 5.14 -3.10 -4.72
C ALA A 103 5.38 -4.50 -5.29
N LEU A 104 5.70 -5.45 -4.40
CA LEU A 104 5.78 -6.87 -4.67
C LEU A 104 4.44 -7.52 -4.32
N TYR A 105 3.73 -7.95 -5.36
CA TYR A 105 2.46 -8.67 -5.27
C TYR A 105 2.68 -10.17 -5.29
N LEU A 106 1.94 -10.89 -4.45
CA LEU A 106 2.00 -12.35 -4.30
C LEU A 106 0.60 -13.01 -4.43
N PRO A 107 -0.17 -12.76 -5.51
CA PRO A 107 -1.48 -13.36 -5.69
C PRO A 107 -1.42 -14.87 -6.00
N PRO A 108 -2.54 -15.59 -5.84
CA PRO A 108 -2.74 -16.88 -6.52
C PRO A 108 -2.43 -16.75 -8.01
N ALA A 109 -1.86 -17.80 -8.60
CA ALA A 109 -1.26 -17.75 -9.94
C ALA A 109 -2.11 -17.04 -11.02
N ASP A 110 -3.42 -17.33 -11.02
CA ASP A 110 -4.37 -16.87 -12.04
C ASP A 110 -5.28 -15.71 -11.55
N ALA A 111 -5.02 -15.18 -10.35
CA ALA A 111 -5.79 -14.08 -9.78
C ALA A 111 -5.26 -12.70 -10.22
N PRO A 112 -6.13 -11.67 -10.25
CA PRO A 112 -5.70 -10.29 -10.50
C PRO A 112 -4.78 -9.78 -9.37
N LEU A 113 -4.10 -8.65 -9.62
CA LEU A 113 -3.27 -8.00 -8.59
C LEU A 113 -4.12 -7.34 -7.50
N PHE A 114 -5.27 -6.80 -7.88
CA PHE A 114 -6.23 -6.15 -7.00
C PHE A 114 -7.65 -6.35 -7.53
N CYS A 115 -8.62 -6.25 -6.64
CA CYS A 115 -10.04 -6.31 -6.93
C CYS A 115 -10.70 -5.02 -6.44
N PRO A 116 -11.31 -4.21 -7.33
CA PRO A 116 -12.12 -3.06 -6.91
C PRO A 116 -13.23 -3.48 -5.94
N ALA A 117 -13.52 -2.63 -4.97
CA ALA A 117 -14.55 -2.84 -3.97
C ALA A 117 -15.21 -1.51 -3.59
N PRO A 118 -16.46 -1.51 -3.09
CA PRO A 118 -17.07 -0.31 -2.54
C PRO A 118 -16.32 0.14 -1.28
N ALA A 119 -16.46 1.43 -0.94
CA ALA A 119 -16.09 1.89 0.39
C ALA A 119 -16.89 1.10 1.45
N PRO A 120 -16.27 0.71 2.57
CA PRO A 120 -17.01 0.11 3.69
C PRO A 120 -18.07 1.08 4.21
N ASP A 121 -19.20 0.55 4.67
CA ASP A 121 -20.20 1.33 5.39
C ASP A 121 -19.55 1.86 6.68
N GLN A 122 -19.18 3.13 6.66
CA GLN A 122 -18.65 3.80 7.84
C GLN A 122 -19.80 4.05 8.81
N THR A 123 -20.07 3.09 9.69
CA THR A 123 -20.71 3.47 10.96
C THR A 123 -19.63 4.25 11.69
N PRO A 124 -19.79 5.56 11.95
CA PRO A 124 -18.73 6.32 12.59
C PRO A 124 -18.41 5.68 13.94
N GLY A 125 -17.15 5.31 14.16
CA GLY A 125 -16.66 5.14 15.51
C GLY A 125 -16.87 6.46 16.27
N PRO A 126 -17.10 6.42 17.60
CA PRO A 126 -17.31 7.64 18.36
C PRO A 126 -16.05 8.52 18.22
N ASP A 127 -16.26 9.81 17.96
CA ASP A 127 -15.27 10.87 17.83
C ASP A 127 -14.48 10.94 16.50
N ARG A 128 -15.10 11.61 15.53
CA ARG A 128 -14.36 12.60 14.73
C ARG A 128 -14.87 13.98 15.15
N PRO A 129 -14.04 14.87 15.74
CA PRO A 129 -14.48 16.22 16.03
C PRO A 129 -14.79 16.92 14.71
N ASP A 130 -16.00 17.48 14.61
CA ASP A 130 -16.45 18.26 13.48
C ASP A 130 -15.42 19.34 13.16
N SER A 131 -15.00 19.38 11.90
CA SER A 131 -14.23 20.53 11.41
C SER A 131 -15.18 21.73 11.39
N GLU A 132 -14.93 22.71 12.26
CA GLU A 132 -15.68 23.97 12.30
C GLU A 132 -15.77 24.61 10.90
N PRO A 133 -16.92 25.19 10.51
CA PRO A 133 -17.05 25.91 9.26
C PRO A 133 -16.35 27.28 9.34
N GLY A 134 -15.68 27.63 8.24
CA GLY A 134 -14.74 28.74 8.14
C GLY A 134 -15.25 30.13 8.56
N SER A 135 -14.32 30.91 9.10
CA SER A 135 -14.48 32.35 9.28
C SER A 135 -14.25 33.10 7.96
N ARG A 136 -15.10 34.11 7.77
CA ARG A 136 -15.05 35.15 6.74
C ARG A 136 -13.82 36.04 6.86
#